data_AF-A0A941KZ76-F1
#
_entry.id   AF-A0A941KZ76-F1
#
_cell.length_a   1.000
_cell.length_b   1.000
_cell.length_c   1.000
_cell.angle_alpha   90.00
_cell.angle_beta   90.00
_cell.angle_gamma   90.00
#
_symmetry.space_group_name_H-M   'P 1'
#
loop_
_entity.id
_entity.type
_entity.pdbx_description
1 polymer ?
#
loop_
_entity_poly.entity_id
_entity_poly.type
_entity_poly.pdbx_seq_one_letter_code
_entity_poly.pdbx_strand_id
1 'polypeptide(L)'
;MSTETSSPTDDFSQCHVAIIENFKQLRELAKSDITEPVQPEIQETANKLLNFYHEVVLNHHHEEEQELFNIVMDCASPGEELQQSTQMVKRLTQEHRNLEKEWKKIEADIKKLAKGKFVQLDRDASVAMAEHYLLHAKYEETYFLPLSARILRDTDLESLGLSLHTRHNLHKTPGYI
;
A
#
# COMPACT_ATOMS: atom_id res chain seq x y z
N MET A 1 10.06 -29.98 12.29
CA MET A 1 10.09 -28.54 12.05
C MET A 1 8.90 -28.24 11.16
N SER A 2 7.84 -27.72 11.75
CA SER A 2 6.62 -27.36 11.01
C SER A 2 7.00 -26.26 10.03
N THR A 3 6.85 -26.53 8.74
CA THR A 3 6.83 -25.51 7.71
C THR A 3 5.63 -24.63 8.04
N GLU A 4 5.86 -23.41 8.55
CA GLU A 4 4.79 -22.41 8.58
C GLU A 4 4.34 -22.23 7.14
N THR A 5 3.16 -22.75 6.82
CA THR A 5 2.52 -22.53 5.53
C THR A 5 2.19 -21.05 5.46
N SER A 6 2.88 -20.34 4.57
CA SER A 6 2.60 -18.94 4.27
C SER A 6 1.11 -18.78 3.93
N SER A 7 0.42 -17.87 4.62
CA SER A 7 -0.97 -17.50 4.31
C SER A 7 -1.04 -16.88 2.91
N PRO A 8 -2.14 -17.07 2.15
CA PRO A 8 -2.35 -16.38 0.87
C PRO A 8 -2.27 -14.84 0.91
N THR A 9 -2.28 -14.26 2.11
CA THR A 9 -2.23 -12.81 2.35
C THR A 9 -0.90 -12.32 2.94
N ASP A 10 0.08 -13.20 3.20
CA ASP A 10 1.31 -12.83 3.90
C ASP A 10 2.16 -11.81 3.12
N ASP A 11 2.19 -11.93 1.80
CA ASP A 11 2.94 -10.99 0.96
C ASP A 11 2.38 -9.56 1.02
N PHE A 12 1.04 -9.41 1.07
CA PHE A 12 0.39 -8.11 1.29
C PHE A 12 0.76 -7.52 2.66
N SER A 13 0.73 -8.33 3.71
CA SER A 13 1.11 -7.89 5.06
C SER A 13 2.60 -7.51 5.13
N GLN A 14 3.47 -8.26 4.45
CA GLN A 14 4.89 -7.97 4.37
C GLN A 14 5.16 -6.66 3.61
N CYS A 15 4.39 -6.35 2.56
CA CYS A 15 4.41 -5.05 1.89
C CYS A 15 3.98 -3.92 2.83
N HIS A 16 2.95 -4.12 3.65
CA HIS A 16 2.49 -3.11 4.61
C HIS A 16 3.57 -2.71 5.62
N VAL A 17 4.47 -3.60 6.03
CA VAL A 17 5.59 -3.25 6.93
C VAL A 17 6.42 -2.10 6.35
N ALA A 18 6.83 -2.22 5.08
CA ALA A 18 7.64 -1.20 4.42
C ALA A 18 6.84 0.09 4.16
N ILE A 19 5.58 -0.04 3.81
CA ILE A 19 4.68 1.08 3.54
C ILE A 19 4.45 1.90 4.82
N ILE A 20 4.09 1.24 5.92
CA ILE A 20 3.87 1.87 7.23
C ILE A 20 5.11 2.68 7.67
N GLU A 21 6.31 2.13 7.50
CA GLU A 21 7.54 2.84 7.86
C GLU A 21 7.78 4.09 6.99
N ASN A 22 7.46 4.05 5.68
CA ASN A 22 7.56 5.23 4.83
C ASN A 22 6.54 6.30 5.23
N PHE A 23 5.31 5.94 5.59
CA PHE A 23 4.31 6.92 6.02
C PHE A 23 4.59 7.50 7.41
N LYS A 24 5.24 6.74 8.31
CA LYS A 24 5.82 7.31 9.53
C LYS A 24 6.92 8.33 9.19
N GLN A 25 7.77 8.05 8.22
CA GLN A 25 8.82 8.99 7.77
C GLN A 25 8.22 10.26 7.16
N LEU A 26 7.15 10.16 6.36
CA LEU A 26 6.41 11.34 5.86
C LEU A 26 5.90 12.21 7.02
N ARG A 27 5.34 11.58 8.06
CA ARG A 27 4.83 12.31 9.23
C ARG A 27 5.95 13.04 9.98
N GLU A 28 7.13 12.45 10.09
CA GLU A 28 8.27 13.09 10.75
C GLU A 28 8.87 14.19 9.87
N LEU A 29 9.00 13.97 8.56
CA LEU A 29 9.40 14.99 7.58
C LEU A 29 8.49 16.24 7.65
N ALA A 30 7.18 16.03 7.75
CA ALA A 30 6.20 17.11 7.86
C ALA A 30 6.37 17.97 9.14
N LYS A 31 7.01 17.44 10.17
CA LYS A 31 7.28 18.14 11.43
C LYS A 31 8.69 18.71 11.49
N SER A 32 9.57 18.34 10.56
CA SER A 32 10.94 18.82 10.52
C SER A 32 11.00 20.31 10.19
N ASP A 33 11.98 21.00 10.77
CA ASP A 33 12.30 22.38 10.40
C ASP A 33 13.16 22.37 9.13
N ILE A 34 12.57 22.75 8.00
CA ILE A 34 13.25 22.78 6.70
C ILE A 34 13.86 24.17 6.51
N THR A 35 15.16 24.24 6.28
CA THR A 35 15.88 25.51 6.08
C THR A 35 16.32 25.71 4.64
N GLU A 36 16.82 26.90 4.31
CA GLU A 36 17.57 27.18 3.08
C GLU A 36 19.06 27.38 3.43
N PRO A 37 20.00 26.57 2.88
CA PRO A 37 19.77 25.46 1.94
C PRO A 37 19.05 24.27 2.59
N VAL A 38 18.35 23.48 1.75
CA VAL A 38 17.68 22.24 2.19
C VAL A 38 18.71 21.28 2.74
N GLN A 39 18.42 20.71 3.91
CA GLN A 39 19.34 19.78 4.56
C GLN A 39 19.43 18.46 3.77
N PRO A 40 20.62 17.83 3.65
CA PRO A 40 20.79 16.60 2.88
C PRO A 40 19.83 15.47 3.29
N GLU A 41 19.54 15.32 4.57
CA GLU A 41 18.62 14.31 5.12
C GLU A 41 17.17 14.53 4.69
N ILE A 42 16.73 15.79 4.55
CA ILE A 42 15.41 16.16 4.04
C ILE A 42 15.32 15.83 2.56
N GLN A 43 16.37 16.13 1.79
CA GLN A 43 16.46 15.80 0.38
C GLN A 43 16.40 14.28 0.15
N GLU A 44 17.19 13.51 0.90
CA GLU A 44 17.23 12.05 0.79
C GLU A 44 15.87 11.43 1.14
N THR A 45 15.27 11.86 2.26
CA THR A 45 13.95 11.39 2.70
C THR A 45 12.87 11.71 1.66
N ALA A 46 12.87 12.93 1.11
CA ALA A 46 11.91 13.31 0.08
C ALA A 46 12.06 12.50 -1.22
N ASN A 47 13.31 12.20 -1.65
CA ASN A 47 13.54 11.31 -2.80
C ASN A 47 13.01 9.91 -2.55
N LYS A 48 13.32 9.34 -1.38
CA LYS A 48 12.87 8.00 -1.01
C LYS A 48 11.35 7.91 -0.99
N LEU A 49 10.66 8.86 -0.34
CA LEU A 49 9.20 8.90 -0.29
C LEU A 49 8.57 9.03 -1.67
N LEU A 50 9.13 9.89 -2.52
CA LEU A 50 8.61 10.11 -3.88
C LEU A 50 8.69 8.86 -4.74
N ASN A 51 9.84 8.16 -4.71
CA ASN A 51 10.02 6.93 -5.49
C ASN A 51 9.18 5.80 -4.90
N PHE A 52 9.20 5.63 -3.58
CA PHE A 52 8.44 4.59 -2.90
C PHE A 52 6.94 4.70 -3.16
N TYR A 53 6.38 5.90 -3.17
CA TYR A 53 4.96 6.09 -3.48
C TYR A 53 4.62 5.61 -4.89
N HIS A 54 5.39 6.00 -5.91
CA HIS A 54 5.08 5.65 -7.29
C HIS A 54 5.40 4.20 -7.65
N GLU A 55 6.48 3.65 -7.09
CA GLU A 55 6.95 2.32 -7.45
C GLU A 55 6.36 1.22 -6.57
N VAL A 56 5.92 1.53 -5.35
CA VAL A 56 5.41 0.55 -4.39
C VAL A 56 3.94 0.79 -4.09
N VAL A 57 3.57 1.96 -3.56
CA VAL A 57 2.21 2.20 -3.05
C VAL A 57 1.15 2.06 -4.15
N LEU A 58 1.36 2.68 -5.32
CA LEU A 58 0.38 2.59 -6.42
C LEU A 58 0.24 1.17 -6.98
N ASN A 59 1.34 0.42 -7.06
CA ASN A 59 1.32 -0.96 -7.54
C ASN A 59 0.61 -1.87 -6.53
N HIS A 60 0.88 -1.68 -5.25
CA HIS A 60 0.23 -2.42 -4.18
C HIS A 60 -1.30 -2.22 -4.18
N HIS A 61 -1.80 -0.99 -4.21
CA HIS A 61 -3.25 -0.73 -4.33
C HIS A 61 -3.85 -1.37 -5.59
N HIS A 62 -3.09 -1.39 -6.70
CA HIS A 62 -3.54 -2.00 -7.95
C HIS A 62 -3.65 -3.52 -7.84
N GLU A 63 -2.67 -4.18 -7.24
CA GLU A 63 -2.66 -5.63 -6.99
C GLU A 63 -3.82 -6.02 -6.07
N GLU A 64 -4.09 -5.25 -5.03
CA GLU A 64 -5.24 -5.48 -4.16
C GLU A 64 -6.56 -5.38 -4.93
N GLU A 65 -6.76 -4.30 -5.68
CA GLU A 65 -8.03 -4.07 -6.40
C GLU A 65 -8.25 -5.03 -7.58
N GLN A 66 -7.20 -5.39 -8.32
CA GLN A 66 -7.32 -6.26 -9.49
C GLN A 66 -7.28 -7.73 -9.14
N GLU A 67 -6.63 -8.09 -8.04
CA GLU A 67 -6.42 -9.50 -7.70
C GLU A 67 -7.11 -9.86 -6.39
N LEU A 68 -6.61 -9.37 -5.25
CA LEU A 68 -7.07 -9.81 -3.93
C LEU A 68 -8.56 -9.56 -3.71
N PHE A 69 -9.05 -8.36 -4.02
CA PHE A 69 -10.45 -7.98 -3.80
C PHE A 69 -11.38 -8.82 -4.67
N ASN A 70 -11.00 -9.06 -5.94
CA ASN A 70 -11.80 -9.87 -6.85
C ASN A 70 -11.87 -11.33 -6.41
N ILE A 71 -10.74 -11.95 -6.06
CA ILE A 71 -10.73 -13.36 -5.64
C ILE A 71 -11.48 -13.56 -4.32
N VAL A 72 -11.38 -12.61 -3.37
CA VAL A 72 -12.15 -12.65 -2.11
C VAL A 72 -13.64 -12.58 -2.39
N MET A 73 -14.06 -11.73 -3.33
CA MET A 73 -15.47 -11.60 -3.72
C MET A 73 -16.00 -12.85 -4.43
N ASP A 74 -15.20 -13.47 -5.30
CA ASP A 74 -15.57 -14.69 -6.02
C ASP A 74 -15.68 -15.91 -5.09
N CYS A 75 -14.85 -15.95 -4.04
CA CYS A 75 -14.78 -17.08 -3.10
C CYS A 75 -15.70 -16.92 -1.88
N ALA A 76 -16.18 -15.71 -1.60
CA ALA A 76 -17.01 -15.45 -0.43
C ALA A 76 -18.36 -16.19 -0.53
N SER A 77 -18.74 -16.85 0.57
CA SER A 77 -20.00 -17.56 0.68
C SER A 77 -21.20 -16.61 0.55
N PRO A 78 -22.25 -16.98 -0.21
CA PRO A 78 -23.47 -16.17 -0.30
C PRO A 78 -24.08 -15.89 1.07
N GLY A 79 -24.52 -14.65 1.30
CA GLY A 79 -25.10 -14.22 2.57
C GLY A 79 -24.23 -13.18 3.27
N GLU A 80 -24.08 -13.32 4.60
CA GLU A 80 -23.40 -12.34 5.44
C GLU A 80 -21.93 -12.14 5.04
N GLU A 81 -21.20 -13.22 4.71
CA GLU A 81 -19.79 -13.14 4.33
C GLU A 81 -19.58 -12.33 3.05
N LEU A 82 -20.30 -12.65 1.96
CA LEU A 82 -20.24 -11.87 0.73
C LEU A 82 -20.66 -10.41 0.93
N GLN A 83 -21.69 -10.15 1.74
CA GLN A 83 -22.12 -8.79 2.06
C GLN A 83 -21.05 -8.01 2.82
N GLN A 84 -20.39 -8.64 3.79
CA GLN A 84 -19.30 -8.05 4.55
C GLN A 84 -18.10 -7.76 3.63
N SER A 85 -17.63 -8.74 2.86
CA SER A 85 -16.52 -8.57 1.92
C SER A 85 -16.79 -7.46 0.91
N THR A 86 -18.01 -7.40 0.35
CA THR A 86 -18.42 -6.33 -0.58
C THR A 86 -18.28 -4.93 0.04
N GLN A 87 -18.72 -4.78 1.30
CA GLN A 87 -18.66 -3.50 1.99
C GLN A 87 -17.21 -3.09 2.30
N MET A 88 -16.38 -4.05 2.69
CA MET A 88 -14.96 -3.82 2.98
C MET A 88 -14.19 -3.44 1.71
N VAL A 89 -14.35 -4.18 0.62
CA VAL A 89 -13.74 -3.86 -0.69
C VAL A 89 -14.15 -2.47 -1.16
N LYS A 90 -15.45 -2.15 -1.13
CA LYS A 90 -15.93 -0.82 -1.51
C LYS A 90 -15.31 0.30 -0.67
N ARG A 91 -15.15 0.06 0.64
CA ARG A 91 -14.50 1.01 1.54
C ARG A 91 -13.03 1.19 1.18
N LEU A 92 -12.28 0.11 1.05
CA LEU A 92 -10.84 0.14 0.76
C LEU A 92 -10.53 0.82 -0.57
N THR A 93 -11.25 0.47 -1.65
CA THR A 93 -11.11 1.16 -2.94
C THR A 93 -11.40 2.66 -2.82
N GLN A 94 -12.38 3.07 -2.00
CA GLN A 94 -12.65 4.48 -1.78
C GLN A 94 -11.53 5.17 -0.96
N GLU A 95 -10.96 4.48 0.01
CA GLU A 95 -9.79 4.94 0.77
C GLU A 95 -8.57 5.10 -0.14
N HIS A 96 -8.25 4.15 -1.04
CA HIS A 96 -7.18 4.29 -2.05
C HIS A 96 -7.32 5.58 -2.85
N ARG A 97 -8.52 5.83 -3.40
CA ARG A 97 -8.78 7.05 -4.18
C ARG A 97 -8.67 8.33 -3.36
N ASN A 98 -8.92 8.28 -2.06
CA ASN A 98 -8.74 9.43 -1.17
C ASN A 98 -7.24 9.66 -0.89
N LEU A 99 -6.49 8.60 -0.59
CA LEU A 99 -5.04 8.65 -0.38
C LEU A 99 -4.30 9.17 -1.63
N GLU A 100 -4.70 8.72 -2.83
CA GLU A 100 -4.18 9.23 -4.10
C GLU A 100 -4.46 10.73 -4.29
N LYS A 101 -5.64 11.21 -3.89
CA LYS A 101 -5.97 12.64 -3.95
C LYS A 101 -5.18 13.45 -2.94
N GLU A 102 -4.95 12.91 -1.75
CA GLU A 102 -4.16 13.55 -0.70
C GLU A 102 -2.69 13.65 -1.12
N TRP A 103 -2.12 12.60 -1.71
CA TRP A 103 -0.76 12.62 -2.27
C TRP A 103 -0.56 13.75 -3.25
N LYS A 104 -1.48 13.89 -4.21
CA LYS A 104 -1.41 14.93 -5.26
C LYS A 104 -1.32 16.35 -4.69
N LYS A 105 -1.80 16.59 -3.47
CA LYS A 105 -1.70 17.90 -2.81
C LYS A 105 -0.28 18.22 -2.34
N ILE A 106 0.48 17.20 -1.90
CA ILE A 106 1.81 17.37 -1.31
C ILE A 106 2.96 16.98 -2.25
N GLU A 107 2.66 16.22 -3.30
CA GLU A 107 3.66 15.65 -4.21
C GLU A 107 4.56 16.72 -4.85
N ALA A 108 4.01 17.88 -5.21
CA ALA A 108 4.78 18.97 -5.80
C ALA A 108 5.86 19.52 -4.85
N ASP A 109 5.58 19.55 -3.56
CA ASP A 109 6.52 20.03 -2.55
C ASP A 109 7.57 18.98 -2.24
N ILE A 110 7.18 17.71 -2.09
CA ILE A 110 8.11 16.59 -1.97
C ILE A 110 9.07 16.54 -3.17
N LYS A 111 8.58 16.76 -4.39
CA LYS A 111 9.42 16.84 -5.61
C LYS A 111 10.45 17.98 -5.58
N LYS A 112 10.15 19.10 -4.94
CA LYS A 112 11.11 20.22 -4.80
C LYS A 112 12.17 19.88 -3.75
N LEU A 113 11.75 19.38 -2.58
CA LEU A 113 12.65 18.93 -1.52
C LEU A 113 13.61 17.83 -2.02
N ALA A 114 13.10 16.87 -2.78
CA ALA A 114 13.88 15.80 -3.43
C ALA A 114 14.98 16.35 -4.37
N LYS A 115 14.77 17.53 -4.96
CA LYS A 115 15.74 18.23 -5.82
C LYS A 115 16.66 19.19 -5.03
N GLY A 116 16.61 19.17 -3.70
CA GLY A 116 17.34 20.09 -2.83
C GLY A 116 16.83 21.54 -2.91
N LYS A 117 15.62 21.76 -3.44
CA LYS A 117 15.02 23.09 -3.57
C LYS A 117 14.13 23.36 -2.37
N PHE A 118 14.37 24.48 -1.70
CA PHE A 118 13.56 24.90 -0.57
C PHE A 118 12.10 25.12 -0.99
N VAL A 119 11.19 24.61 -0.17
CA VAL A 119 9.76 24.87 -0.22
C VAL A 119 9.20 24.68 1.18
N GLN A 120 8.19 25.47 1.54
CA GLN A 120 7.42 25.24 2.74
C GLN A 120 6.45 24.09 2.47
N LEU A 121 6.78 22.88 2.95
CA LEU A 121 5.90 21.72 2.87
C LEU A 121 4.61 22.01 3.66
N ASP A 122 3.46 21.71 3.07
CA ASP A 122 2.18 21.76 3.79
C ASP A 122 2.16 20.69 4.90
N ARG A 123 2.48 21.14 6.11
CA ARG A 123 2.58 20.30 7.30
C ARG A 123 1.27 19.60 7.61
N ASP A 124 0.16 20.32 7.58
CA ASP A 124 -1.13 19.78 8.01
C ASP A 124 -1.63 18.75 6.99
N ALA A 125 -1.49 19.03 5.70
CA ALA A 125 -1.82 18.06 4.64
C ALA A 125 -0.94 16.81 4.70
N SER A 126 0.37 16.98 4.93
CA SER A 126 1.32 15.85 4.99
C SER A 126 1.10 14.97 6.21
N VAL A 127 0.84 15.56 7.38
CA VAL A 127 0.48 14.81 8.60
C VAL A 127 -0.85 14.08 8.41
N ALA A 128 -1.87 14.77 7.88
CA ALA A 128 -3.18 14.15 7.64
C ALA A 128 -3.07 12.94 6.71
N MET A 129 -2.35 13.07 5.59
CA MET A 129 -2.12 11.97 4.67
C MET A 129 -1.43 10.78 5.34
N ALA A 130 -0.38 11.05 6.12
CA ALA A 130 0.33 9.99 6.84
C ALA A 130 -0.59 9.25 7.83
N GLU A 131 -1.38 9.98 8.62
CA GLU A 131 -2.33 9.37 9.56
C GLU A 131 -3.43 8.58 8.85
N HIS A 132 -3.99 9.11 7.75
CA HIS A 132 -5.00 8.40 6.97
C HIS A 132 -4.46 7.11 6.38
N TYR A 133 -3.22 7.11 5.85
CA TYR A 133 -2.61 5.90 5.34
C TYR A 133 -2.39 4.87 6.46
N LEU A 134 -1.87 5.30 7.61
CA LEU A 134 -1.65 4.40 8.74
C LEU A 134 -2.96 3.79 9.27
N LEU A 135 -4.06 4.54 9.24
CA LEU A 135 -5.39 4.02 9.59
C LEU A 135 -5.94 3.03 8.56
N HIS A 136 -5.71 3.30 7.28
CA HIS A 136 -6.07 2.41 6.17
C HIS A 136 -5.36 1.07 6.28
N ALA A 137 -4.02 1.06 6.32
CA ALA A 137 -3.24 -0.18 6.47
C ALA A 137 -3.60 -0.94 7.76
N LYS A 138 -3.86 -0.22 8.87
CA LYS A 138 -4.32 -0.84 10.11
C LYS A 138 -5.66 -1.55 9.93
N TYR A 139 -6.59 -0.95 9.19
CA TYR A 139 -7.90 -1.55 8.94
C TYR A 139 -7.76 -2.84 8.11
N GLU A 140 -6.88 -2.85 7.12
CA GLU A 140 -6.59 -4.03 6.31
C GLU A 140 -6.01 -5.15 7.15
N GLU A 141 -4.94 -4.88 7.89
CA GLU A 141 -4.27 -5.84 8.79
C GLU A 141 -5.21 -6.40 9.86
N THR A 142 -6.06 -5.55 10.43
CA THR A 142 -6.90 -5.94 11.56
C THR A 142 -8.15 -6.71 11.11
N TYR A 143 -8.69 -6.38 9.94
CA TYR A 143 -10.01 -6.86 9.53
C TYR A 143 -10.02 -7.54 8.17
N PHE A 144 -9.47 -6.89 7.13
CA PHE A 144 -9.64 -7.39 5.76
C PHE A 144 -8.76 -8.58 5.44
N LEU A 145 -7.46 -8.51 5.75
CA LEU A 145 -6.53 -9.62 5.48
C LEU A 145 -6.89 -10.89 6.28
N PRO A 146 -7.26 -10.83 7.58
CA PRO A 146 -7.74 -12.01 8.30
C PRO A 146 -9.01 -12.64 7.69
N LEU A 147 -9.96 -11.82 7.25
CA LEU A 147 -11.16 -12.31 6.55
C LEU A 147 -10.78 -12.97 5.22
N SER A 148 -9.93 -12.33 4.45
CA SER A 148 -9.45 -12.82 3.15
C SER A 148 -8.73 -14.16 3.30
N ALA A 149 -7.83 -14.28 4.28
CA ALA A 149 -7.13 -15.52 4.58
C ALA A 149 -8.09 -16.66 4.96
N ARG A 150 -9.19 -16.36 5.68
CA ARG A 150 -10.22 -17.35 6.01
C ARG A 150 -10.97 -17.82 4.76
N ILE A 151 -11.48 -16.89 3.96
CA ILE A 151 -12.22 -17.18 2.72
C ILE A 151 -11.38 -18.00 1.73
N LEU A 152 -10.09 -17.65 1.57
CA LEU A 152 -9.20 -18.32 0.61
C LEU A 152 -8.74 -19.70 1.08
N ARG A 153 -8.67 -19.94 2.38
CA ARG A 153 -8.36 -21.25 2.95
C ARG A 153 -9.48 -22.25 2.68
N ASP A 154 -10.73 -21.82 2.80
CA ASP A 154 -11.91 -22.67 2.68
C ASP A 154 -12.19 -23.13 1.23
N THR A 155 -11.42 -22.65 0.25
CA THR A 155 -11.62 -22.93 -1.19
C THR A 155 -10.53 -23.82 -1.82
N ASP A 156 -9.61 -24.40 -1.04
CA ASP A 156 -8.41 -25.12 -1.51
C ASP A 156 -7.50 -24.26 -2.44
N LEU A 157 -7.74 -22.95 -2.49
CA LEU A 157 -6.97 -21.95 -3.22
C LEU A 157 -5.73 -21.49 -2.44
N GLU A 158 -5.37 -22.14 -1.33
CA GLU A 158 -4.05 -21.95 -0.70
C GLU A 158 -2.92 -22.15 -1.73
N SER A 159 -3.11 -23.06 -2.69
CA SER A 159 -2.19 -23.28 -3.82
C SER A 159 -2.29 -22.21 -4.93
N LEU A 160 -3.36 -21.42 -4.96
CA LEU A 160 -3.58 -20.34 -5.94
C LEU A 160 -3.12 -18.97 -5.41
N GLY A 161 -2.84 -18.82 -4.12
CA GLY A 161 -2.00 -17.73 -3.58
C GLY A 161 -0.61 -17.70 -4.24
N LEU A 162 -0.08 -18.88 -4.62
CA LEU A 162 1.10 -18.98 -5.51
C LEU A 162 0.81 -18.53 -6.96
N SER A 163 -0.44 -18.51 -7.42
CA SER A 163 -0.83 -18.11 -8.79
C SER A 163 -1.05 -16.61 -8.96
N LEU A 164 -1.35 -15.87 -7.88
CA LEU A 164 -1.17 -14.40 -7.85
C LEU A 164 0.27 -14.06 -8.26
N HIS A 165 1.25 -14.80 -7.71
CA HIS A 165 2.66 -14.66 -8.04
C HIS A 165 3.08 -15.27 -9.39
N THR A 166 2.51 -16.40 -9.81
CA THR A 166 2.93 -17.10 -11.03
C THR A 166 2.57 -16.31 -12.31
N ARG A 167 1.50 -15.49 -12.27
CA ARG A 167 1.13 -14.64 -13.41
C ARG A 167 2.05 -13.43 -13.58
N HIS A 168 2.68 -12.95 -12.52
CA HIS A 168 3.58 -11.79 -12.58
C HIS A 168 5.00 -12.14 -13.10
N ASN A 169 5.44 -13.39 -12.95
CA ASN A 169 6.74 -13.83 -13.50
C ASN A 169 6.70 -14.27 -14.97
N LEU A 170 5.52 -14.45 -15.58
CA LEU A 170 5.40 -14.83 -17.00
C LEU A 170 5.46 -13.64 -17.98
N HIS A 171 5.47 -12.40 -17.48
CA HIS A 171 5.65 -11.19 -18.31
C HIS A 171 6.99 -10.46 -18.11
N LYS A 172 8.01 -11.14 -17.54
CA LYS A 172 9.42 -10.79 -17.76
C LYS A 172 10.06 -11.81 -18.68
N THR A 173 9.66 -11.78 -19.95
CA THR A 173 10.52 -12.28 -21.03
C THR A 173 10.46 -11.32 -22.20
N PRO A 174 11.32 -10.28 -22.25
CA PRO A 174 11.89 -9.88 -23.50
C PRO A 174 13.00 -10.90 -23.80
N GLY A 175 12.69 -11.85 -24.70
CA GLY A 175 13.73 -12.62 -25.35
C GLY A 175 14.71 -11.65 -26.01
N TYR A 176 16.00 -11.84 -25.76
CA TYR A 176 17.04 -11.32 -26.63
C TYR A 176 18.23 -12.29 -26.65
N ILE A 177 18.37 -12.92 -27.82
CA ILE A 177 19.50 -13.64 -28.43
C ILE A 177 19.92 -14.96 -27.79
#